data_AF-A0A7X0ZYT4-F1
#
_entry.id   AF-A0A7X0ZYT4-F1
#
_cell.length_a   1.000
_cell.length_b   1.000
_cell.length_c   1.000
_cell.angle_alpha   90.00
_cell.angle_beta   90.00
_cell.angle_gamma   90.00
#
_symmetry.space_group_name_H-M   'P 1'
#
loop_
_entity.id
_entity.type
_entity.pdbx_description
1 polymer ?
#
loop_
_entity_poly.entity_id
_entity_poly.type
_entity_poly.pdbx_seq_one_letter_code
_entity_poly.pdbx_strand_id
1 'polypeptide(L)'
;MTISQVKRTAKESLRGNWGIAIGIFVLAWLILTVTGGILGWIPFVGQVAMILVTGPLYTGVAWVYLAISRGEQPDVAYMFSGFKEFGRTFVAYLLICIFTFLWSLLLIVPGIIKTYSYSQTFFILRDNPNISPLDAITESRHMMNGHKGRLFGLSLTFLLWYLIPIAVAIVGSVIVFSGAATSSYYSTDPSQVISTISAGAAFGGLVLILASWLITLGISLYVYPYLITSGAVFYDDLFAASEGTFTEETVIVADEEVDPFGTTEADPFVEDTHPEGFGPSTAKEPEVPEVPETPVTPETPETPEVPETPESPEAPENPEAPKDENEPK
;
A
#
# COMPACT_ATOMS: atom_id res chain seq x y z
N MET A 1 13.40 -17.28 -3.81
CA MET A 1 12.73 -18.50 -3.27
C MET A 1 11.41 -18.80 -3.99
N THR A 2 10.98 -20.08 -4.00
CA THR A 2 9.61 -20.46 -4.42
C THR A 2 8.57 -20.11 -3.36
N ILE A 3 7.29 -19.96 -3.74
CA ILE A 3 6.18 -19.66 -2.81
C ILE A 3 6.09 -20.69 -1.67
N SER A 4 6.37 -21.97 -1.96
CA SER A 4 6.36 -23.03 -0.94
C SER A 4 7.49 -22.86 0.07
N GLN A 5 8.69 -22.51 -0.40
CA GLN A 5 9.85 -22.24 0.47
C GLN A 5 9.60 -21.02 1.36
N VAL A 6 9.11 -19.91 0.80
CA VAL A 6 8.77 -18.69 1.57
C VAL A 6 7.80 -19.03 2.71
N LYS A 7 6.73 -19.75 2.39
CA LYS A 7 5.74 -20.20 3.37
C LYS A 7 6.33 -21.13 4.44
N ARG A 8 7.19 -22.08 4.04
CA ARG A 8 7.85 -22.97 4.99
C ARG A 8 8.74 -22.19 5.96
N THR A 9 9.60 -21.32 5.43
CA THR A 9 10.49 -20.48 6.24
C THR A 9 9.71 -19.59 7.18
N ALA A 10 8.65 -18.91 6.71
CA ALA A 10 7.80 -18.09 7.58
C ALA A 10 7.13 -18.90 8.69
N LYS A 11 6.67 -20.11 8.40
CA LYS A 11 6.10 -21.01 9.40
C LYS A 11 7.14 -21.49 10.43
N GLU A 12 8.38 -21.67 10.00
CA GLU A 12 9.52 -22.00 10.86
C GLU A 12 9.89 -20.81 11.77
N SER A 13 9.99 -19.59 11.23
CA SER A 13 10.26 -18.38 12.01
C SER A 13 9.17 -18.08 13.06
N LEU A 14 7.93 -18.50 12.81
CA LEU A 14 6.83 -18.39 13.78
C LEU A 14 6.88 -19.46 14.89
N ARG A 15 7.67 -20.53 14.76
CA ARG A 15 7.78 -21.55 15.81
C ARG A 15 8.38 -20.92 17.07
N GLY A 16 7.69 -21.08 18.19
CA GLY A 16 8.05 -20.43 19.46
C GLY A 16 7.46 -19.02 19.62
N ASN A 17 7.17 -18.32 18.52
CA ASN A 17 6.70 -16.93 18.53
C ASN A 17 5.20 -16.76 18.21
N TRP A 18 4.46 -17.85 17.93
CA TRP A 18 3.02 -17.81 17.61
C TRP A 18 2.18 -17.02 18.63
N GLY A 19 2.45 -17.17 19.92
CA GLY A 19 1.70 -16.45 20.98
C GLY A 19 1.85 -14.93 20.87
N ILE A 20 3.09 -14.44 20.69
CA ILE A 20 3.38 -13.02 20.50
C ILE A 20 2.80 -12.53 19.17
N ALA A 21 2.99 -13.30 18.10
CA ALA A 21 2.51 -12.95 16.76
C ALA A 21 0.98 -12.81 16.70
N ILE A 22 0.24 -13.69 17.39
CA ILE A 22 -1.22 -13.61 17.55
C ILE A 22 -1.58 -12.44 18.47
N GLY A 23 -0.88 -12.28 19.58
CA GLY A 23 -1.10 -11.20 20.54
C GLY A 23 -0.98 -9.82 19.90
N ILE A 24 0.01 -9.62 19.04
CA ILE A 24 0.22 -8.36 18.29
C ILE A 24 -0.91 -8.12 17.29
N PHE A 25 -1.34 -9.15 16.56
CA PHE A 25 -2.49 -9.02 15.66
C PHE A 25 -3.75 -8.62 16.42
N VAL A 26 -4.08 -9.33 17.51
CA VAL A 26 -5.28 -9.06 18.33
C VAL A 26 -5.20 -7.67 18.95
N LEU A 27 -4.04 -7.29 19.48
CA LEU A 27 -3.84 -5.97 20.09
C LEU A 27 -3.96 -4.85 19.06
N ALA A 28 -3.33 -4.98 17.89
CA ALA A 28 -3.45 -4.01 16.80
C ALA A 28 -4.91 -3.87 16.36
N TRP A 29 -5.60 -4.99 16.15
CA TRP A 29 -7.01 -5.01 15.77
C TRP A 29 -7.91 -4.36 16.83
N LEU A 30 -7.68 -4.64 18.12
CA LEU A 30 -8.41 -4.03 19.22
C LEU A 30 -8.17 -2.52 19.30
N ILE A 31 -6.91 -2.08 19.20
CA ILE A 31 -6.56 -0.65 19.19
C ILE A 31 -7.30 0.06 18.06
N LEU A 32 -7.24 -0.48 16.84
CA LEU A 32 -7.91 0.14 15.69
C LEU A 32 -9.43 0.14 15.84
N THR A 33 -10.02 -0.94 16.37
CA THR A 33 -11.48 -1.05 16.55
C THR A 33 -11.99 -0.11 17.65
N VAL A 34 -11.33 -0.06 18.81
CA VAL A 34 -11.70 0.82 19.92
C VAL A 34 -11.48 2.28 19.53
N THR A 35 -10.33 2.60 18.91
CA THR A 35 -10.01 3.96 18.46
C THR A 35 -11.00 4.41 17.39
N GLY A 36 -11.34 3.55 16.42
CA GLY A 36 -12.35 3.83 15.41
C GLY A 36 -13.75 4.00 15.99
N GLY A 37 -14.12 3.19 16.98
CA GLY A 37 -15.38 3.30 17.69
C GLY A 37 -15.52 4.60 18.49
N ILE A 38 -14.45 5.13 19.06
CA ILE A 38 -14.45 6.40 19.80
C ILE A 38 -14.39 7.59 18.83
N LEU A 39 -13.46 7.57 17.88
CA LEU A 39 -13.24 8.68 16.96
C LEU A 39 -14.34 8.80 15.91
N GLY A 40 -15.01 7.70 15.55
CA GLY A 40 -16.05 7.68 14.53
C GLY A 40 -17.27 8.55 14.84
N TRP A 41 -17.49 8.94 16.11
CA TRP A 41 -18.56 9.86 16.50
C TRP A 41 -18.27 11.33 16.14
N ILE A 42 -17.01 11.66 15.84
CA ILE A 42 -16.60 13.03 15.47
C ILE A 42 -16.45 13.09 13.94
N PRO A 43 -17.37 13.75 13.22
CA PRO A 43 -17.30 13.80 11.76
C PRO A 43 -16.04 14.52 11.30
N PHE A 44 -15.45 14.05 10.18
CA PHE A 44 -14.21 14.54 9.57
C PHE A 44 -12.95 14.45 10.45
N VAL A 45 -12.94 15.05 11.64
CA VAL A 45 -11.79 15.04 12.57
C VAL A 45 -11.46 13.62 13.01
N GLY A 46 -12.47 12.82 13.34
CA GLY A 46 -12.28 11.42 13.72
C GLY A 46 -11.64 10.59 12.62
N GLN A 47 -12.01 10.83 11.36
CA GLN A 47 -11.44 10.12 10.22
C GLN A 47 -9.97 10.49 9.99
N VAL A 48 -9.63 11.78 10.09
CA VAL A 48 -8.24 12.24 9.99
C VAL A 48 -7.40 11.65 11.13
N ALA A 49 -7.91 11.69 12.36
CA ALA A 49 -7.26 11.12 13.53
C ALA A 49 -7.04 9.60 13.39
N MET A 50 -7.98 8.87 12.78
CA MET A 50 -7.80 7.43 12.49
C MET A 50 -6.64 7.16 11.54
N ILE A 51 -6.46 7.96 10.50
CA ILE A 51 -5.35 7.81 9.55
C ILE A 51 -4.01 8.08 10.25
N LEU A 52 -3.95 9.09 11.12
CA LEU A 52 -2.76 9.45 11.91
C LEU A 52 -2.30 8.29 12.82
N VAL A 53 -3.24 7.55 13.41
CA VAL A 53 -2.91 6.39 14.26
C VAL A 53 -2.55 5.16 13.41
N THR A 54 -3.26 4.94 12.30
CA THR A 54 -3.14 3.72 11.52
C THR A 54 -1.78 3.57 10.85
N GLY A 55 -1.22 4.63 10.27
CA GLY A 55 0.04 4.56 9.52
C GLY A 55 1.22 4.05 10.36
N PRO A 56 1.61 4.77 11.43
CA PRO A 56 2.68 4.34 12.32
C PRO A 56 2.44 2.97 12.97
N LEU A 57 1.19 2.66 13.36
CA LEU A 57 0.84 1.36 13.93
C LEU A 57 1.04 0.23 12.90
N TYR A 58 0.59 0.44 11.66
CA TYR A 58 0.76 -0.52 10.58
C TYR A 58 2.25 -0.79 10.31
N THR A 59 3.06 0.26 10.24
CA THR A 59 4.52 0.14 10.06
C THR A 59 5.19 -0.59 11.22
N GLY A 60 4.86 -0.25 12.47
CA GLY A 60 5.43 -0.91 13.63
C GLY A 60 5.05 -2.39 13.73
N VAL A 61 3.81 -2.76 13.38
CA VAL A 61 3.39 -4.16 13.25
C VAL A 61 4.21 -4.88 12.18
N ALA A 62 4.41 -4.27 11.00
CA ALA A 62 5.25 -4.85 9.94
C ALA A 62 6.69 -5.08 10.43
N TRP A 63 7.26 -4.15 11.20
CA TRP A 63 8.60 -4.29 11.78
C TRP A 63 8.70 -5.43 12.77
N VAL A 64 7.68 -5.66 13.60
CA VAL A 64 7.66 -6.84 14.49
C VAL A 64 7.68 -8.13 13.67
N TYR A 65 6.84 -8.26 12.64
CA TYR A 65 6.83 -9.50 11.85
C TYR A 65 8.13 -9.73 11.08
N LEU A 66 8.80 -8.65 10.65
CA LEU A 66 10.15 -8.75 10.09
C LEU A 66 11.19 -9.14 11.15
N ALA A 67 11.02 -8.72 12.41
CA ALA A 67 11.90 -9.13 13.50
C ALA A 67 11.73 -10.63 13.77
N ILE A 68 10.47 -11.08 13.84
CA ILE A 68 10.13 -12.50 13.99
C ILE A 68 10.68 -13.33 12.82
N SER A 69 10.56 -12.87 11.57
CA SER A 69 11.07 -13.61 10.41
C SER A 69 12.58 -13.84 10.48
N ARG A 70 13.32 -12.86 11.02
CA ARG A 70 14.77 -12.89 11.23
C ARG A 70 15.21 -13.62 12.51
N GLY A 71 14.27 -14.20 13.25
CA GLY A 71 14.57 -14.95 14.48
C GLY A 71 14.84 -14.07 15.70
N GLU A 72 14.54 -12.78 15.62
CA GLU A 72 14.56 -11.88 16.78
C GLU A 72 13.39 -12.22 17.72
N GLN A 73 13.51 -11.82 18.99
CA GLN A 73 12.46 -11.97 20.01
C GLN A 73 11.90 -10.59 20.39
N PRO A 74 11.06 -9.97 19.54
CA PRO A 74 10.48 -8.67 19.84
C PRO A 74 9.47 -8.80 20.97
N ASP A 75 9.45 -7.80 21.85
CA ASP A 75 8.39 -7.64 22.82
C ASP A 75 7.13 -7.03 22.17
N VAL A 76 6.01 -7.06 22.88
CA VAL A 76 4.75 -6.50 22.36
C VAL A 76 4.87 -4.98 22.15
N ALA A 77 5.64 -4.28 23.00
CA ALA A 77 5.82 -2.83 22.90
C ALA A 77 6.53 -2.41 21.61
N TYR A 78 7.35 -3.29 21.01
CA TYR A 78 8.02 -3.03 19.74
C TYR A 78 7.04 -2.70 18.60
N MET A 79 5.77 -3.12 18.64
CA MET A 79 4.77 -2.73 17.63
C MET A 79 4.49 -1.22 17.59
N PHE A 80 4.81 -0.49 18.67
CA PHE A 80 4.67 0.97 18.74
C PHE A 80 5.93 1.72 18.28
N SER A 81 6.98 1.01 17.87
CA SER A 81 8.21 1.62 17.34
C SER A 81 7.95 2.55 16.16
N GLY A 82 6.98 2.24 15.31
CA GLY A 82 6.60 3.11 14.18
C GLY A 82 6.15 4.51 14.61
N PHE A 83 5.65 4.69 15.84
CA PHE A 83 5.29 6.00 16.40
C PHE A 83 6.51 6.82 16.83
N LYS A 84 7.66 6.19 17.12
CA LYS A 84 8.90 6.91 17.45
C LYS A 84 9.43 7.69 16.24
N GLU A 85 9.14 7.20 15.04
CA GLU A 85 9.52 7.80 13.76
C GLU A 85 8.29 8.29 13.00
N PHE A 86 7.34 8.88 13.73
CA PHE A 86 5.99 9.22 13.28
C PHE A 86 5.97 9.91 11.91
N GLY A 87 6.78 10.95 11.72
CA GLY A 87 6.79 11.70 10.46
C GLY A 87 7.10 10.82 9.26
N ARG A 88 8.10 9.94 9.38
CA ARG A 88 8.54 9.08 8.27
C ARG A 88 7.52 7.97 7.99
N THR A 89 7.06 7.30 9.04
CA THR A 89 6.11 6.17 8.93
C THR A 89 4.73 6.63 8.47
N PHE A 90 4.22 7.74 9.00
CA PHE A 90 2.96 8.35 8.58
C PHE A 90 3.01 8.80 7.13
N VAL A 91 4.04 9.56 6.73
CA VAL A 91 4.16 10.07 5.36
C VAL A 91 4.28 8.92 4.36
N ALA A 92 5.07 7.88 4.66
CA ALA A 92 5.16 6.69 3.79
C ALA A 92 3.79 6.02 3.61
N TYR A 93 3.07 5.80 4.71
CA TYR A 93 1.72 5.21 4.67
C TYR A 93 0.76 6.08 3.84
N LEU A 94 0.75 7.39 4.10
CA LEU A 94 -0.12 8.34 3.41
C LEU A 94 0.16 8.37 1.90
N LEU A 95 1.44 8.42 1.49
CA LEU A 95 1.83 8.40 0.09
C LEU A 95 1.41 7.11 -0.60
N ILE A 96 1.59 5.95 0.04
CA ILE A 96 1.13 4.66 -0.50
C ILE A 96 -0.38 4.66 -0.67
N CYS A 97 -1.14 5.18 0.30
CA CYS A 97 -2.59 5.30 0.20
C CYS A 97 -2.99 6.19 -0.98
N ILE A 98 -2.39 7.38 -1.11
CA ILE A 98 -2.67 8.31 -2.21
C ILE A 98 -2.33 7.67 -3.55
N PHE A 99 -1.13 7.13 -3.73
CA PHE A 99 -0.73 6.52 -4.99
C PHE A 99 -1.62 5.32 -5.35
N THR A 100 -1.89 4.42 -4.40
CA THR A 100 -2.77 3.28 -4.63
C THR A 100 -4.18 3.73 -5.00
N PHE A 101 -4.71 4.76 -4.33
CA PHE A 101 -6.01 5.34 -4.64
C PHE A 101 -6.06 5.93 -6.06
N LEU A 102 -5.06 6.73 -6.44
CA LEU A 102 -4.96 7.33 -7.77
C LEU A 102 -4.90 6.25 -8.87
N TRP A 103 -4.15 5.17 -8.66
CA TRP A 103 -4.10 4.05 -9.60
C TRP A 103 -5.40 3.25 -9.64
N SER A 104 -6.09 3.10 -8.51
CA SER A 104 -7.40 2.44 -8.45
C SER A 104 -8.51 3.24 -9.12
N LEU A 105 -8.38 4.58 -9.16
CA LEU A 105 -9.31 5.48 -9.85
C LEU A 105 -9.23 5.32 -11.37
N LEU A 106 -8.02 5.04 -11.89
CA LEU A 106 -7.85 4.76 -13.32
C LEU A 106 -8.55 3.46 -13.69
N LEU A 107 -8.23 2.37 -12.99
CA LEU A 107 -8.88 1.05 -13.11
C LEU A 107 -8.56 0.19 -11.87
N ILE A 108 -9.39 -0.83 -11.61
CA ILE A 108 -9.19 -1.74 -10.47
C ILE A 108 -7.87 -2.54 -10.59
N VAL A 109 -7.58 -3.09 -11.78
CA VAL A 109 -6.39 -3.93 -12.04
C VAL A 109 -5.06 -3.19 -11.76
N PRO A 110 -4.79 -1.99 -12.32
CA PRO A 110 -3.57 -1.26 -12.02
C PRO A 110 -3.47 -0.84 -10.55
N GLY A 111 -4.58 -0.55 -9.88
CA GLY A 111 -4.61 -0.35 -8.43
C GLY A 111 -4.03 -1.54 -7.67
N ILE A 112 -4.49 -2.75 -7.98
CA ILE A 112 -3.98 -4.00 -7.37
C ILE A 112 -2.48 -4.18 -7.64
N ILE A 113 -2.03 -3.97 -8.88
CA ILE A 113 -0.60 -4.12 -9.27
C ILE A 113 0.28 -3.13 -8.47
N LYS A 114 -0.20 -1.91 -8.24
CA LYS A 114 0.55 -0.88 -7.52
C LYS A 114 0.59 -1.13 -6.01
N THR A 115 -0.48 -1.67 -5.41
CA THR A 115 -0.43 -2.18 -4.03
C THR A 115 0.73 -3.16 -3.83
N TYR A 116 0.90 -4.13 -4.74
CA TYR A 116 2.04 -5.06 -4.66
C TYR A 116 3.39 -4.38 -4.93
N SER A 117 3.43 -3.38 -5.81
CA SER A 117 4.66 -2.63 -6.10
C SER A 117 5.20 -1.89 -4.86
N TYR A 118 4.32 -1.46 -3.95
CA TYR A 118 4.68 -0.69 -2.75
C TYR A 118 4.78 -1.54 -1.47
N SER A 119 4.53 -2.85 -1.58
CA SER A 119 4.43 -3.76 -0.44
C SER A 119 5.69 -3.84 0.42
N GLN A 120 6.87 -3.55 -0.13
CA GLN A 120 8.16 -3.68 0.57
C GLN A 120 8.57 -2.41 1.30
N THR A 121 7.90 -1.28 1.02
CA THR A 121 8.25 0.05 1.53
C THR A 121 8.48 0.05 3.04
N PHE A 122 7.57 -0.53 3.83
CA PHE A 122 7.67 -0.48 5.28
C PHE A 122 8.84 -1.31 5.84
N PHE A 123 9.26 -2.36 5.15
CA PHE A 123 10.43 -3.14 5.52
C PHE A 123 11.73 -2.38 5.20
N ILE A 124 11.79 -1.70 4.05
CA ILE A 124 12.90 -0.81 3.68
C ILE A 124 13.07 0.32 4.69
N LEU A 125 11.97 0.94 5.14
CA LEU A 125 12.02 1.97 6.18
C LEU A 125 12.64 1.50 7.50
N ARG A 126 12.58 0.19 7.78
CA ARG A 126 13.19 -0.42 8.97
C ARG A 126 14.70 -0.58 8.78
N ASP A 127 15.10 -1.11 7.62
CA ASP A 127 16.49 -1.48 7.34
C ASP A 127 17.35 -0.27 6.97
N ASN A 128 16.75 0.77 6.40
CA ASN A 128 17.41 2.03 6.12
C ASN A 128 16.72 3.18 6.87
N PRO A 129 17.15 3.49 8.11
CA PRO A 129 16.55 4.57 8.90
C PRO A 129 16.72 5.98 8.31
N ASN A 130 17.64 6.17 7.36
CA ASN A 130 17.92 7.47 6.77
C ASN A 130 17.22 7.70 5.43
N ILE A 131 16.58 6.67 4.86
CA ILE A 131 15.88 6.79 3.56
C ILE A 131 14.65 7.68 3.68
N SER A 132 14.35 8.50 2.69
CA SER A 132 13.10 9.26 2.68
C SER A 132 11.89 8.34 2.38
N PRO A 133 10.66 8.70 2.80
CA PRO A 133 9.46 7.93 2.46
C PRO A 133 9.25 7.71 0.96
N LEU A 134 9.53 8.73 0.14
CA LEU A 134 9.38 8.64 -1.32
C LEU A 134 10.43 7.72 -1.93
N ASP A 135 11.67 7.81 -1.46
CA ASP A 135 12.77 6.95 -1.95
C ASP A 135 12.51 5.50 -1.57
N ALA A 136 12.00 5.23 -0.37
CA ALA A 136 11.61 3.87 0.02
C ALA A 136 10.48 3.28 -0.86
N ILE A 137 9.51 4.11 -1.26
CA ILE A 137 8.45 3.68 -2.19
C ILE A 137 9.03 3.37 -3.57
N THR A 138 9.99 4.19 -4.03
CA THR A 138 10.69 3.99 -5.30
C THR A 138 11.52 2.70 -5.27
N GLU A 139 12.26 2.48 -4.18
CA GLU A 139 13.07 1.28 -3.98
C GLU A 139 12.20 0.01 -3.91
N SER A 140 11.08 0.07 -3.19
CA SER A 140 10.09 -1.02 -3.19
C SER A 140 9.61 -1.33 -4.61
N ARG A 141 9.37 -0.30 -5.44
CA ARG A 141 8.91 -0.50 -6.83
C ARG A 141 9.98 -1.19 -7.67
N HIS A 142 11.25 -0.82 -7.50
CA HIS A 142 12.38 -1.40 -8.22
C HIS A 142 12.58 -2.86 -7.83
N MET A 143 12.71 -3.17 -6.54
CA MET A 143 12.84 -4.55 -6.04
C MET A 143 11.67 -5.45 -6.45
N MET A 144 10.46 -4.88 -6.55
CA MET A 144 9.26 -5.62 -6.94
C MET A 144 9.12 -5.85 -8.46
N ASN A 145 9.93 -5.23 -9.31
CA ASN A 145 9.87 -5.49 -10.76
C ASN A 145 10.19 -6.97 -11.05
N GLY A 146 9.38 -7.61 -11.88
CA GLY A 146 9.43 -9.07 -12.09
C GLY A 146 8.85 -9.94 -10.97
N HIS A 147 8.65 -9.40 -9.76
CA HIS A 147 8.27 -10.18 -8.56
C HIS A 147 6.82 -10.00 -8.09
N LYS A 148 6.06 -9.05 -8.66
CA LYS A 148 4.65 -8.74 -8.27
C LYS A 148 3.73 -9.95 -8.38
N GLY A 149 3.82 -10.70 -9.48
CA GLY A 149 3.02 -11.92 -9.69
C GLY A 149 3.32 -13.01 -8.66
N ARG A 150 4.57 -13.11 -8.20
CA ARG A 150 5.00 -14.06 -7.17
C ARG A 150 4.36 -13.72 -5.81
N LEU A 151 4.35 -12.44 -5.43
CA LEU A 151 3.71 -11.96 -4.20
C LEU A 151 2.17 -12.03 -4.27
N PHE A 152 1.59 -11.76 -5.44
CA PHE A 152 0.15 -11.98 -5.69
C PHE A 152 -0.22 -13.45 -5.50
N GLY A 153 0.53 -14.38 -6.11
CA GLY A 153 0.32 -15.81 -5.95
C GLY A 153 0.45 -16.26 -4.50
N LEU A 154 1.45 -15.75 -3.77
CA LEU A 154 1.60 -16.01 -2.32
C LEU A 154 0.34 -15.57 -1.56
N SER A 155 -0.11 -14.33 -1.78
CA SER A 155 -1.29 -13.74 -1.14
C SER A 155 -2.57 -14.51 -1.47
N LEU A 156 -2.71 -14.97 -2.71
CA LEU A 156 -3.86 -15.78 -3.14
C LEU A 156 -3.97 -17.08 -2.33
N THR A 157 -2.85 -17.74 -2.01
CA THR A 157 -2.91 -18.98 -1.19
C THR A 157 -3.46 -18.76 0.23
N PHE A 158 -3.35 -17.54 0.75
CA PHE A 158 -3.93 -17.14 2.03
C PHE A 158 -5.37 -16.66 1.88
N LEU A 159 -5.67 -15.92 0.81
CA LEU A 159 -7.00 -15.41 0.53
C LEU A 159 -8.03 -16.53 0.37
N LEU A 160 -7.62 -17.68 -0.17
CA LEU A 160 -8.48 -18.86 -0.33
C LEU A 160 -9.08 -19.38 0.99
N TRP A 161 -8.41 -19.16 2.13
CA TRP A 161 -8.95 -19.54 3.44
C TRP A 161 -10.21 -18.74 3.80
N TYR A 162 -10.31 -17.50 3.34
CA TYR A 162 -11.45 -16.63 3.60
C TYR A 162 -12.66 -16.92 2.71
N LEU A 163 -12.55 -17.79 1.69
CA LEU A 163 -13.71 -18.21 0.90
C LEU A 163 -14.73 -19.00 1.73
N ILE A 164 -14.28 -19.76 2.74
CA ILE A 164 -15.16 -20.55 3.61
C ILE A 164 -16.12 -19.66 4.40
N PRO A 165 -15.67 -18.70 5.23
CA PRO A 165 -16.59 -17.83 5.94
C PRO A 165 -17.44 -16.97 5.00
N ILE A 166 -16.90 -16.52 3.86
CA ILE A 166 -17.67 -15.78 2.85
C ILE A 166 -18.85 -16.61 2.35
N ALA A 167 -18.65 -17.89 2.00
CA ALA A 167 -19.73 -18.77 1.56
C ALA A 167 -20.80 -18.94 2.65
N VAL A 168 -20.39 -19.13 3.91
CA VAL A 168 -21.32 -19.23 5.06
C VAL A 168 -22.12 -17.92 5.24
N ALA A 169 -21.48 -16.76 5.10
CA ALA A 169 -22.14 -15.46 5.20
C ALA A 169 -23.14 -15.23 4.06
N ILE A 170 -22.81 -15.65 2.83
CA ILE A 170 -23.72 -15.55 1.68
C ILE A 170 -24.98 -16.38 1.94
N VAL A 171 -24.81 -17.65 2.39
CA VAL A 171 -25.96 -18.52 2.70
C VAL A 171 -26.82 -17.91 3.82
N GLY A 172 -26.19 -17.45 4.90
CA GLY A 172 -26.90 -16.76 5.99
C GLY A 172 -27.67 -15.54 5.50
N SER A 173 -27.04 -14.71 4.66
CA SER A 173 -27.66 -13.50 4.09
C SER A 173 -28.86 -13.85 3.20
N VAL A 174 -28.72 -14.83 2.30
CA VAL A 174 -29.82 -15.28 1.43
C VAL A 174 -31.03 -15.74 2.25
N ILE A 175 -30.80 -16.47 3.35
CA ILE A 175 -31.88 -16.92 4.25
C ILE A 175 -32.56 -15.73 4.93
N VAL A 176 -31.79 -14.75 5.46
CA VAL A 176 -32.34 -13.54 6.08
C VAL A 176 -33.19 -12.75 5.07
N PHE A 177 -32.66 -12.50 3.88
CA PHE A 177 -33.36 -11.73 2.84
C PHE A 177 -34.63 -12.45 2.35
N SER A 178 -34.57 -13.78 2.19
CA SER A 178 -35.74 -14.57 1.78
C SER A 178 -36.83 -14.57 2.85
N GLY A 179 -36.46 -14.68 4.13
CA GLY A 179 -37.38 -14.57 5.26
C GLY A 179 -38.04 -13.19 5.32
N ALA A 180 -37.26 -12.12 5.18
CA ALA A 180 -37.76 -10.74 5.17
C ALA A 180 -38.71 -10.46 3.99
N ALA A 181 -38.34 -10.90 2.78
CA ALA A 181 -39.17 -10.76 1.59
C ALA A 181 -40.52 -11.48 1.75
N THR A 182 -40.49 -12.71 2.28
CA THR A 182 -41.71 -13.49 2.58
C THR A 182 -42.59 -12.75 3.60
N SER A 183 -42.01 -12.24 4.68
CA SER A 183 -42.75 -11.47 5.69
C SER A 183 -43.39 -10.19 5.12
N SER A 184 -42.73 -9.51 4.19
CA SER A 184 -43.29 -8.31 3.55
C SER A 184 -44.45 -8.62 2.60
N TYR A 185 -44.36 -9.71 1.84
CA TYR A 185 -45.37 -10.09 0.85
C TYR A 185 -46.68 -10.57 1.47
N TYR A 186 -46.60 -11.30 2.59
CA TYR A 186 -47.78 -11.86 3.29
C TYR A 186 -48.30 -10.98 4.43
N SER A 187 -47.78 -9.76 4.59
CA SER A 187 -48.23 -8.80 5.62
C SER A 187 -49.71 -8.39 5.50
N THR A 188 -50.34 -8.70 4.35
CA THR A 188 -51.75 -8.45 4.06
C THR A 188 -52.70 -9.54 4.58
N ASP A 189 -52.19 -10.72 5.00
CA ASP A 189 -53.01 -11.87 5.39
C ASP A 189 -52.81 -12.23 6.89
N PRO A 190 -53.84 -12.27 7.77
CA PRO A 190 -53.68 -12.35 9.23
C PRO A 190 -53.16 -13.69 9.80
N SER A 191 -52.58 -14.56 8.99
CA SER A 191 -52.14 -15.88 9.46
C SER A 191 -50.83 -15.79 10.26
N GLN A 192 -50.92 -15.96 11.59
CA GLN A 192 -49.74 -15.96 12.48
C GLN A 192 -48.66 -16.99 12.09
N VAL A 193 -49.04 -18.04 11.35
CA VAL A 193 -48.15 -19.13 10.93
C VAL A 193 -47.06 -18.68 9.96
N ILE A 194 -47.40 -17.87 8.93
CA ILE A 194 -46.41 -17.41 7.94
C ILE A 194 -45.39 -16.47 8.59
N SER A 195 -45.86 -15.55 9.44
CA SER A 195 -44.98 -14.62 10.16
C SER A 195 -44.01 -15.33 11.11
N THR A 196 -44.44 -16.42 11.76
CA THR A 196 -43.62 -17.21 12.68
C THR A 196 -42.54 -18.00 11.94
N ILE A 197 -42.88 -18.59 10.79
CA ILE A 197 -41.92 -19.32 9.94
C ILE A 197 -40.88 -18.37 9.35
N SER A 198 -41.30 -17.19 8.85
CA SER A 198 -40.38 -16.19 8.31
C SER A 198 -39.44 -15.62 9.39
N ALA A 199 -39.93 -15.42 10.61
CA ALA A 199 -39.11 -14.99 11.74
C ALA A 199 -38.08 -16.05 12.14
N GLY A 200 -38.47 -17.34 12.18
CA GLY A 200 -37.57 -18.46 12.46
C GLY A 200 -36.46 -18.61 11.40
N ALA A 201 -36.80 -18.44 10.13
CA ALA A 201 -35.82 -18.43 9.04
C ALA A 201 -34.83 -17.27 9.17
N ALA A 202 -35.30 -16.05 9.43
CA ALA A 202 -34.44 -14.89 9.64
C ALA A 202 -33.47 -15.09 10.81
N PHE A 203 -33.93 -15.65 11.92
CA PHE A 203 -33.07 -16.00 13.05
C PHE A 203 -31.99 -17.02 12.67
N GLY A 204 -32.35 -18.09 11.96
CA GLY A 204 -31.37 -19.08 11.47
C GLY A 204 -30.31 -18.47 10.57
N GLY A 205 -30.70 -17.55 9.68
CA GLY A 205 -29.77 -16.81 8.82
C GLY A 205 -28.81 -15.91 9.61
N LEU A 206 -29.30 -15.22 10.66
CA LEU A 206 -28.45 -14.41 11.55
C LEU A 206 -27.44 -15.26 12.33
N VAL A 207 -27.83 -16.44 12.80
CA VAL A 207 -26.92 -17.39 13.46
C VAL A 207 -25.79 -17.79 12.50
N LEU A 208 -26.10 -18.06 11.22
CA LEU A 208 -25.07 -18.38 10.22
C LEU A 208 -24.13 -17.19 9.94
N ILE A 209 -24.65 -15.97 9.90
CA ILE A 209 -23.81 -14.77 9.76
C ILE A 209 -22.87 -14.66 10.97
N LEU A 210 -23.39 -14.78 12.20
CA LEU A 210 -22.56 -14.76 13.41
C LEU A 210 -21.51 -15.88 13.41
N ALA A 211 -21.89 -17.09 12.99
CA ALA A 211 -20.96 -18.20 12.84
C ALA A 211 -19.85 -17.89 11.81
N SER A 212 -20.20 -17.25 10.68
CA SER A 212 -19.21 -16.79 9.69
C SER A 212 -18.23 -15.78 10.28
N TRP A 213 -18.69 -14.83 11.09
CA TRP A 213 -17.81 -13.88 11.79
C TRP A 213 -16.85 -14.58 12.75
N LEU A 214 -17.32 -15.59 13.50
CA LEU A 214 -16.47 -16.39 14.39
C LEU A 214 -15.46 -17.25 13.63
N ILE A 215 -15.86 -17.87 12.52
CA ILE A 215 -14.96 -18.62 11.63
C ILE A 215 -13.89 -17.68 11.07
N THR A 216 -14.30 -16.48 10.61
CA THR A 216 -13.38 -15.46 10.10
C THR A 216 -12.35 -15.08 11.16
N LEU A 217 -12.79 -14.81 12.39
CA LEU A 217 -11.90 -14.49 13.50
C LEU A 217 -10.89 -15.62 13.75
N GLY A 218 -11.35 -16.87 13.86
CA GLY A 218 -10.48 -18.03 14.06
C GLY A 218 -9.46 -18.23 12.94
N ILE A 219 -9.88 -18.06 11.68
CA ILE A 219 -8.98 -18.12 10.52
C ILE A 219 -7.97 -16.97 10.56
N SER A 220 -8.38 -15.75 10.88
CA SER A 220 -7.49 -14.59 10.94
C SER A 220 -6.40 -14.72 12.01
N LEU A 221 -6.69 -15.32 13.17
CA LEU A 221 -5.67 -15.58 14.19
C LEU A 221 -4.51 -16.43 13.67
N TYR A 222 -4.76 -17.33 12.72
CA TYR A 222 -3.72 -18.14 12.10
C TYR A 222 -3.15 -17.50 10.83
N VAL A 223 -4.02 -17.06 9.93
CA VAL A 223 -3.66 -16.60 8.58
C VAL A 223 -2.95 -15.26 8.62
N TYR A 224 -3.37 -14.31 9.46
CA TYR A 224 -2.78 -12.98 9.46
C TYR A 224 -1.31 -13.00 9.88
N PRO A 225 -0.92 -13.59 11.04
CA PRO A 225 0.49 -13.69 11.42
C PRO A 225 1.34 -14.41 10.37
N TYR A 226 0.78 -15.47 9.78
CA TYR A 226 1.46 -16.26 8.77
C TYR A 226 1.66 -15.52 7.46
N LEU A 227 0.66 -14.75 7.01
CA LEU A 227 0.73 -13.93 5.80
C LEU A 227 1.79 -12.83 5.92
N ILE A 228 1.76 -12.05 7.01
CA ILE A 228 2.70 -10.92 7.16
C ILE A 228 4.13 -11.42 7.33
N THR A 229 4.34 -12.49 8.12
CA THR A 229 5.68 -13.12 8.22
C THR A 229 6.15 -13.67 6.87
N SER A 230 5.26 -14.22 6.05
CA SER A 230 5.60 -14.65 4.69
C SER A 230 5.98 -13.47 3.79
N GLY A 231 5.34 -12.31 3.97
CA GLY A 231 5.73 -11.06 3.32
C GLY A 231 7.12 -10.57 3.75
N ALA A 232 7.44 -10.69 5.04
CA ALA A 232 8.76 -10.33 5.56
C ALA A 232 9.87 -11.28 5.08
N VAL A 233 9.62 -12.59 5.02
CA VAL A 233 10.55 -13.55 4.41
C VAL A 233 10.72 -13.29 2.91
N PHE A 234 9.64 -12.91 2.22
CA PHE A 234 9.70 -12.55 0.81
C PHE A 234 10.54 -11.30 0.59
N TYR A 235 10.45 -10.32 1.49
CA TYR A 235 11.30 -9.14 1.49
C TYR A 235 12.78 -9.50 1.63
N ASP A 236 13.15 -10.31 2.63
CA ASP A 236 14.55 -10.74 2.83
C ASP A 236 15.08 -11.50 1.59
N ASP A 237 14.24 -12.31 0.92
CA ASP A 237 14.59 -12.98 -0.34
C ASP A 237 14.84 -12.01 -1.49
N LEU A 238 14.09 -10.90 -1.56
CA LEU A 238 14.33 -9.86 -2.56
C LEU A 238 15.59 -9.06 -2.25
N PHE A 239 15.77 -8.69 -0.98
CA PHE A 239 16.90 -7.89 -0.53
C PHE A 239 18.24 -8.62 -0.75
N ALA A 240 18.29 -9.92 -0.44
CA ALA A 240 19.46 -10.74 -0.72
C ALA A 240 19.76 -10.88 -2.23
N ALA A 241 18.73 -10.85 -3.08
CA ALA A 241 18.91 -10.87 -4.53
C ALA A 241 19.39 -9.52 -5.08
N SER A 242 18.97 -8.41 -4.48
CA SER A 242 19.43 -7.06 -4.86
C SER A 242 20.88 -6.80 -4.43
N GLU A 243 21.30 -7.24 -3.24
CA GLU A 243 22.70 -7.07 -2.81
C GLU A 243 23.69 -7.79 -3.74
N GLY A 244 23.34 -8.97 -4.25
CA GLY A 244 24.17 -9.71 -5.21
C GLY A 244 24.27 -9.07 -6.60
N THR A 245 23.32 -8.20 -6.97
CA THR A 245 23.33 -7.48 -8.26
C THR A 245 24.09 -6.15 -8.16
N PHE A 246 24.03 -5.46 -7.01
CA PHE A 246 24.80 -4.24 -6.80
C PHE A 246 26.31 -4.48 -6.60
N THR A 247 26.73 -5.67 -6.13
CA THR A 247 28.16 -6.02 -6.05
C THR A 247 28.79 -6.34 -7.40
N GLU A 248 28.05 -6.82 -8.40
CA GLU A 248 28.62 -7.03 -9.74
C GLU A 248 28.78 -5.71 -10.53
N GLU A 249 27.92 -4.72 -10.28
CA GLU A 249 28.01 -3.41 -10.94
C GLU A 249 28.98 -2.44 -10.24
N THR A 250 29.31 -2.67 -8.96
CA THR A 250 30.26 -1.82 -8.20
C THR A 250 31.72 -2.24 -8.30
N VAL A 251 32.08 -3.25 -9.09
CA VAL A 251 33.49 -3.55 -9.42
C VAL A 251 33.90 -2.84 -10.70
N ILE A 252 33.71 -1.52 -10.81
CA ILE A 252 34.38 -0.73 -11.86
C ILE A 252 34.78 0.66 -11.32
N VAL A 253 36.11 0.80 -11.19
CA VAL A 253 36.93 2.02 -11.38
C VAL A 253 36.85 3.11 -10.31
N ALA A 254 37.80 3.03 -9.37
CA ALA A 254 38.31 4.22 -8.71
C ALA A 254 39.16 5.03 -9.72
N ASP A 255 38.93 6.34 -9.69
CA ASP A 255 39.73 7.40 -10.31
C ASP A 255 39.84 7.40 -11.85
N GLU A 256 38.84 7.96 -12.52
CA GLU A 256 39.12 8.77 -13.71
C GLU A 256 38.23 10.02 -13.72
N GLU A 257 38.90 11.17 -13.73
CA GLU A 257 38.32 12.52 -13.74
C GLU A 257 37.67 12.74 -15.12
N VAL A 258 36.34 12.74 -15.18
CA VAL A 258 35.60 12.87 -16.45
C VAL A 258 35.61 14.34 -16.91
N ASP A 259 36.41 14.62 -17.93
CA ASP A 259 36.36 15.85 -18.74
C ASP A 259 34.98 15.96 -19.43
N PRO A 260 34.18 17.02 -19.18
CA PRO A 260 32.82 17.13 -19.70
C PRO A 260 32.73 17.36 -21.22
N PHE A 261 33.84 17.41 -21.97
CA PHE A 261 33.81 17.59 -23.43
C PHE A 261 34.78 16.70 -24.23
N GLY A 262 35.25 15.58 -23.67
CA GLY A 262 36.07 14.60 -24.40
C GLY A 262 35.24 13.66 -25.28
N THR A 263 35.53 13.59 -26.58
CA THR A 263 34.98 12.58 -27.49
C THR A 263 35.69 11.23 -27.29
N THR A 264 35.02 10.27 -26.65
CA THR A 264 35.51 8.89 -26.56
C THR A 264 34.87 8.03 -27.66
N GLU A 265 35.67 7.75 -28.69
CA GLU A 265 35.43 6.67 -29.65
C GLU A 265 35.64 5.30 -28.96
N ALA A 266 34.61 4.45 -28.99
CA ALA A 266 34.69 3.00 -29.24
C ALA A 266 33.28 2.40 -29.10
N ASP A 267 32.64 2.10 -30.22
CA ASP A 267 31.38 1.33 -30.29
C ASP A 267 31.67 -0.14 -29.92
N PRO A 268 31.08 -0.69 -28.84
CA PRO A 268 31.35 -2.04 -28.38
C PRO A 268 30.60 -3.13 -29.16
N PHE A 269 29.94 -2.81 -30.29
CA PHE A 269 29.17 -3.79 -31.08
C PHE A 269 29.76 -4.11 -32.45
N VAL A 270 31.05 -3.83 -32.69
CA VAL A 270 31.71 -4.07 -34.00
C VAL A 270 32.04 -5.54 -34.28
N GLU A 271 32.00 -6.43 -33.29
CA GLU A 271 32.23 -7.87 -33.50
C GLU A 271 31.00 -8.71 -33.14
N ASP A 272 29.99 -8.71 -34.01
CA ASP A 272 29.10 -9.87 -34.16
C ASP A 272 29.02 -10.24 -35.64
N THR A 273 29.89 -11.18 -36.02
CA THR A 273 29.79 -11.87 -37.30
C THR A 273 28.62 -12.84 -37.22
N HIS A 274 27.45 -12.41 -37.71
CA HIS A 274 26.30 -13.29 -37.86
C HIS A 274 26.61 -14.42 -38.86
N PRO A 275 26.39 -15.70 -38.51
CA PRO A 275 26.54 -16.81 -39.44
C PRO A 275 25.47 -16.74 -40.54
N GLU A 276 25.90 -16.91 -41.79
CA GLU A 276 25.01 -16.89 -42.94
C GLU A 276 23.96 -18.01 -42.87
N GLY A 277 22.68 -17.65 -43.13
CA GLY A 277 21.64 -18.62 -43.47
C GLY A 277 20.53 -18.86 -42.44
N PHE A 278 20.02 -17.84 -41.74
CA PHE A 278 18.80 -17.99 -40.93
C PHE A 278 17.90 -16.74 -41.02
N GLY A 279 16.82 -16.80 -41.82
CA GLY A 279 15.73 -15.81 -41.78
C GLY A 279 15.13 -15.44 -43.14
N PRO A 280 13.83 -15.14 -43.23
CA PRO A 280 13.04 -15.29 -44.46
C PRO A 280 13.37 -14.23 -45.50
N SER A 281 13.87 -14.69 -46.65
CA SER A 281 13.77 -13.97 -47.91
C SER A 281 12.32 -13.56 -48.16
N THR A 282 12.13 -12.34 -48.70
CA THR A 282 10.88 -11.64 -49.04
C THR A 282 10.25 -10.75 -47.96
N ALA A 283 10.89 -9.60 -47.71
CA ALA A 283 10.16 -8.38 -47.35
C ALA A 283 10.71 -7.21 -48.19
N LYS A 284 9.79 -6.49 -48.85
CA LYS A 284 10.06 -5.40 -49.81
C LYS A 284 10.82 -4.24 -49.16
N GLU A 285 11.78 -3.72 -49.92
CA GLU A 285 12.53 -2.47 -49.69
C GLU A 285 11.57 -1.26 -49.57
N PRO A 286 11.58 -0.52 -48.44
CA PRO A 286 10.86 0.74 -48.32
C PRO A 286 11.65 1.89 -48.97
N GLU A 287 10.98 2.66 -49.82
CA GLU A 287 11.53 3.83 -50.51
C GLU A 287 12.07 4.89 -49.54
N VAL A 288 13.24 5.45 -49.87
CA VAL A 288 13.96 6.49 -49.13
C VAL A 288 13.11 7.78 -49.04
N PRO A 289 12.75 8.26 -47.84
CA PRO A 289 12.15 9.59 -47.70
C PRO A 289 13.20 10.70 -47.86
N GLU A 290 12.88 11.71 -48.65
CA GLU A 290 13.71 12.87 -48.94
C GLU A 290 14.11 13.66 -47.68
N VAL A 291 15.34 14.17 -47.70
CA VAL A 291 15.99 14.95 -46.64
C VAL A 291 15.18 16.21 -46.30
N PRO A 292 14.71 16.40 -45.06
CA PRO A 292 14.10 17.66 -44.65
C PRO A 292 15.15 18.77 -44.52
N GLU A 293 14.84 19.94 -45.07
CA GLU A 293 15.68 21.14 -45.04
C GLU A 293 16.06 21.57 -43.60
N THR A 294 17.24 22.16 -43.48
CA THR A 294 17.88 22.63 -42.24
C THR A 294 16.94 23.42 -41.32
N PRO A 295 16.92 23.16 -40.00
CA PRO A 295 16.11 23.92 -39.06
C PRO A 295 16.55 25.38 -38.99
N VAL A 296 15.58 26.29 -39.07
CA VAL A 296 15.77 27.73 -38.89
C VAL A 296 16.19 28.01 -37.43
N THR A 297 17.20 28.85 -37.26
CA THR A 297 17.78 29.25 -35.97
C THR A 297 16.70 29.81 -35.03
N PRO A 298 16.62 29.38 -33.75
CA PRO A 298 15.64 29.94 -32.81
C PRO A 298 15.93 31.41 -32.54
N GLU A 299 14.90 32.27 -32.63
CA GLU A 299 15.01 33.67 -32.22
C GLU A 299 15.27 33.78 -30.71
N THR A 300 16.07 34.78 -30.33
CA THR A 300 16.51 35.02 -28.94
C THR A 300 15.30 35.37 -28.06
N PRO A 301 15.14 34.78 -26.86
CA PRO A 301 14.02 35.12 -25.98
C PRO A 301 14.05 36.61 -25.59
N GLU A 302 12.93 37.31 -25.75
CA GLU A 302 12.79 38.68 -25.26
C GLU A 302 12.94 38.74 -23.73
N THR A 303 13.60 39.80 -23.26
CA THR A 303 13.93 40.00 -21.84
C THR A 303 12.64 40.19 -21.02
N PRO A 304 12.45 39.52 -19.87
CA PRO A 304 11.26 39.72 -19.05
C PRO A 304 11.17 41.16 -18.54
N GLU A 305 10.02 41.82 -18.73
CA GLU A 305 9.75 43.15 -18.18
C GLU A 305 9.80 43.13 -16.64
N VAL A 306 10.41 44.17 -16.07
CA VAL A 306 10.59 44.35 -14.62
C VAL A 306 9.22 44.52 -13.95
N PRO A 307 8.90 43.79 -12.87
CA PRO A 307 7.63 43.99 -12.15
C PRO A 307 7.53 45.40 -11.58
N GLU A 308 6.41 46.09 -11.84
CA GLU A 308 6.15 47.41 -11.25
C GLU A 308 6.13 47.35 -9.71
N THR A 309 6.67 48.40 -9.09
CA THR A 309 6.83 48.51 -7.64
C THR A 309 5.45 48.66 -6.98
N PRO A 310 5.12 47.89 -5.92
CA PRO A 310 3.84 48.04 -5.24
C PRO A 310 3.73 49.42 -4.56
N GLU A 311 2.60 50.12 -4.76
CA GLU A 311 2.30 51.37 -4.05
C GLU A 311 2.25 51.16 -2.52
N SER A 312 2.79 52.14 -1.79
CA SER A 312 2.89 52.13 -0.33
C SER A 312 1.50 52.12 0.33
N PRO A 313 1.26 51.31 1.37
CA PRO A 313 -0.03 51.31 2.07
C PRO A 313 -0.28 52.64 2.78
N GLU A 314 -1.50 53.18 2.67
CA GLU A 314 -1.94 54.34 3.45
C GLU A 314 -2.02 54.00 4.94
N ALA A 315 -1.60 54.96 5.78
CA ALA A 315 -1.53 54.81 7.23
C ALA A 315 -2.94 54.70 7.86
N PRO A 316 -3.13 53.88 8.91
CA PRO A 316 -4.44 53.70 9.53
C PRO A 316 -4.88 54.94 10.33
N GLU A 317 -6.13 55.35 10.16
CA GLU A 317 -6.78 56.40 10.96
C GLU A 317 -6.92 55.98 12.44
N ASN A 318 -6.70 56.95 13.32
CA ASN A 318 -6.65 56.80 14.77
C ASN A 318 -8.05 56.53 15.38
N PRO A 319 -8.20 55.66 16.40
CA PRO A 319 -9.52 55.36 16.97
C PRO A 319 -10.09 56.53 17.79
N GLU A 320 -11.35 56.88 17.59
CA GLU A 320 -12.10 57.80 18.45
C GLU A 320 -12.34 57.21 19.85
N ALA A 321 -12.18 58.06 20.88
CA ALA A 321 -12.30 57.75 22.30
C ALA A 321 -13.76 57.43 22.73
N PRO A 322 -13.96 56.63 23.80
CA PRO A 322 -15.29 56.15 24.19
C PRO A 322 -16.12 57.26 24.84
N LYS A 323 -17.40 57.33 24.48
CA LYS A 323 -18.39 58.18 25.18
C LYS A 323 -18.87 57.48 26.46
N ASP A 324 -18.67 58.20 27.56
CA ASP A 324 -19.26 58.02 28.88
C ASP A 324 -20.80 58.09 28.80
N GLU A 325 -21.50 57.11 29.35
CA GLU A 325 -22.89 57.26 29.78
C GLU A 325 -23.09 56.50 31.09
N ASN A 326 -22.75 57.20 32.18
CA ASN A 326 -23.25 56.90 33.52
C ASN A 326 -24.51 57.75 33.79
N GLU A 327 -25.57 57.03 34.18
CA GLU A 327 -26.64 57.43 35.13
C GLU A 327 -27.79 58.37 34.66
N PRO A 328 -28.91 58.49 35.42
CA PRO A 328 -29.82 57.44 35.88
C PRO A 328 -31.33 57.85 35.81
N LYS A 329 -32.21 56.92 36.20
CA LYS A 329 -33.67 56.99 36.50
C LYS A 329 -34.65 56.66 35.39
#